data_AF-A0A849SX43-F1
#
_entry.id   AF-A0A849SX43-F1
#
_cell.length_a   1.000
_cell.length_b   1.000
_cell.length_c   1.000
_cell.angle_alpha   90.00
_cell.angle_beta   90.00
_cell.angle_gamma   90.00
#
_symmetry.space_group_name_H-M   'P 1'
#
loop_
_entity.id
_entity.type
_entity.pdbx_description
1 polymer ?
#
loop_
_entity_poly.entity_id
_entity_poly.type
_entity_poly.pdbx_seq_one_letter_code
_entity_poly.pdbx_strand_id
1 'polypeptide(L)'
;MNKNKLSVLLIALVTGLAACNQAAIVRPDAPAPKPQTAASKAVEIKSVEAKKDAIVVVKSQPVELKSNLAAEKSVGVCRLVSTKDGSLLPIKLTDKDTAEAKTFLETCINPYTQAYAKDPALILEKKAGGKKLYGYNGCSGCHGGKLEGVMAPSLSKRGGQGAFDTKWVYAKNSTDKGMFETIAAGTPGVSGGIMPTWHKQVEGHAGDGLSTDEILKIIAYIRSGYGGDGDKDWLNVKSQ
;
A
#
# COMPACT_ATOMS: atom_id res chain seq x y z
N MET A 1 35.26 56.18 -17.64
CA MET A 1 35.08 55.98 -16.19
C MET A 1 34.42 57.23 -15.62
N ASN A 2 33.15 57.17 -15.23
CA ASN A 2 32.51 58.31 -14.57
C ASN A 2 31.49 57.86 -13.52
N LYS A 3 31.45 58.65 -12.45
CA LYS A 3 31.01 58.33 -11.09
C LYS A 3 29.49 58.51 -10.87
N ASN A 4 29.05 57.92 -9.75
CA ASN A 4 27.90 58.32 -8.93
C ASN A 4 26.48 58.06 -9.45
N LYS A 5 25.70 57.27 -8.70
CA LYS A 5 24.67 57.82 -7.81
C LYS A 5 24.05 56.73 -6.92
N LEU A 6 24.26 56.90 -5.63
CA LEU A 6 23.46 56.34 -4.54
C LEU A 6 22.44 57.43 -4.16
N SER A 7 21.15 57.12 -4.20
CA SER A 7 20.06 57.85 -3.52
C SER A 7 18.89 56.87 -3.39
N VAL A 8 18.61 56.37 -2.18
CA VAL A 8 17.59 56.91 -1.27
C VAL A 8 16.23 56.94 -1.97
N LEU A 9 15.39 55.93 -1.71
CA LEU A 9 13.95 56.10 -1.81
C LEU A 9 13.28 55.58 -0.54
N LEU A 10 12.56 56.51 0.06
CA LEU A 10 11.86 56.49 1.31
C LEU A 10 10.48 55.85 1.12
N ILE A 11 10.15 54.91 2.01
CA ILE A 11 8.85 54.64 2.67
C ILE A 11 7.58 55.11 1.93
N ALA A 12 6.73 54.14 1.57
CA ALA A 12 5.28 54.30 1.65
C ALA A 12 4.63 52.98 2.08
N LEU A 13 4.28 52.93 3.36
CA LEU A 13 3.29 52.03 3.96
C LEU A 13 1.95 52.24 3.25
N VAL A 14 1.37 51.21 2.66
CA VAL A 14 -0.09 51.12 2.48
C VAL A 14 -0.53 49.74 2.95
N THR A 15 -1.05 49.76 4.17
CA THR A 15 -1.80 48.69 4.82
C THR A 15 -3.06 48.37 4.01
N GLY A 16 -3.06 47.24 3.29
CA GLY A 16 -4.25 46.65 2.70
C GLY A 16 -5.02 45.87 3.76
N LEU A 17 -5.98 46.54 4.41
CA LEU A 17 -6.96 45.92 5.31
C LEU A 17 -8.00 45.18 4.44
N ALA A 18 -7.83 43.87 4.28
CA ALA A 18 -8.86 43.01 3.72
C ALA A 18 -9.96 42.77 4.77
N ALA A 19 -11.01 43.59 4.73
CA ALA A 19 -12.24 43.33 5.45
C ALA A 19 -12.99 42.16 4.78
N CYS A 20 -12.70 40.93 5.19
CA CYS A 20 -13.65 39.82 5.05
C CYS A 20 -14.75 40.04 6.09
N ASN A 21 -15.90 40.57 5.68
CA ASN A 21 -17.11 40.43 6.46
C ASN A 21 -18.33 40.38 5.54
N GLN A 22 -18.80 39.17 5.24
CA GLN A 22 -20.23 38.92 5.30
C GLN A 22 -20.48 37.46 5.68
N ALA A 23 -21.20 37.34 6.79
CA ALA A 23 -21.70 36.16 7.42
C ALA A 23 -22.33 35.16 6.44
N ALA A 24 -21.98 33.89 6.61
CA ALA A 24 -22.81 32.80 6.18
C ALA A 24 -24.16 32.91 6.92
N ILE A 25 -25.20 33.03 6.11
CA ILE A 25 -26.60 33.08 6.51
C ILE A 25 -26.94 31.70 7.10
N VAL A 26 -27.04 31.62 8.42
CA VAL A 26 -27.59 30.45 9.12
C VAL A 26 -29.08 30.43 8.82
N ARG A 27 -29.54 29.43 8.05
CA ARG A 27 -30.95 29.09 7.97
C ARG A 27 -31.32 28.34 9.25
N PRO A 28 -32.24 28.84 10.10
CA PRO A 28 -32.97 27.97 10.99
C PRO A 28 -33.95 27.13 10.13
N ASP A 29 -34.32 25.95 10.60
CA ASP A 29 -35.37 25.07 10.03
C ASP A 29 -34.92 23.93 9.08
N ALA A 30 -33.81 23.27 9.41
CA ALA A 30 -33.64 21.86 9.02
C ALA A 30 -34.01 20.96 10.22
N PRO A 31 -35.05 20.10 10.12
CA PRO A 31 -35.41 19.19 11.20
C PRO A 31 -34.31 18.15 11.44
N ALA A 32 -33.96 17.96 12.71
CA ALA A 32 -32.99 16.96 13.15
C ALA A 32 -33.37 15.54 12.67
N PRO A 33 -32.41 14.71 12.21
CA PRO A 33 -32.67 13.31 11.91
C PRO A 33 -33.05 12.58 13.21
N LYS A 34 -34.22 11.92 13.19
CA LYS A 34 -34.74 11.15 14.32
C LYS A 34 -33.78 9.98 14.65
N PRO A 35 -33.55 9.69 15.94
CA PRO A 35 -32.79 8.51 16.35
C PRO A 35 -33.51 7.24 15.89
N GLN A 36 -32.82 6.43 15.08
CA GLN A 36 -33.28 5.09 14.72
C GLN A 36 -33.03 4.17 15.92
N THR A 37 -34.11 3.79 16.60
CA THR A 37 -34.13 2.72 17.60
C THR A 37 -33.92 1.38 16.91
N ALA A 38 -32.78 0.75 17.18
CA ALA A 38 -32.56 -0.66 16.88
C ALA A 38 -33.39 -1.51 17.85
N ALA A 39 -34.40 -2.20 17.33
CA ALA A 39 -35.12 -3.23 18.07
C ALA A 39 -34.32 -4.54 18.02
N SER A 40 -33.68 -4.87 19.14
CA SER A 40 -33.14 -6.21 19.41
C SER A 40 -34.31 -7.16 19.70
N LYS A 41 -34.53 -8.15 18.83
CA LYS A 41 -35.37 -9.31 19.18
C LYS A 41 -34.52 -10.30 19.97
N ALA A 42 -34.88 -10.49 21.23
CA ALA A 42 -34.41 -11.58 22.06
C ALA A 42 -34.90 -12.92 21.49
N VAL A 43 -33.99 -13.87 21.29
CA VAL A 43 -34.31 -15.27 21.01
C VAL A 43 -34.38 -16.00 22.34
N GLU A 44 -35.57 -16.46 22.68
CA GLU A 44 -35.89 -17.28 23.85
C GLU A 44 -35.37 -18.71 23.62
N ILE A 45 -34.42 -19.16 24.43
CA ILE A 45 -33.95 -20.55 24.43
C ILE A 45 -34.87 -21.34 25.35
N LYS A 46 -35.73 -22.18 24.76
CA LYS A 46 -36.42 -23.25 25.49
C LYS A 46 -35.63 -24.55 25.36
N SER A 47 -35.29 -25.11 26.52
CA SER A 47 -34.66 -26.39 26.75
C SER A 47 -35.45 -27.52 26.07
N VAL A 48 -34.77 -28.42 25.36
CA VAL A 48 -35.36 -29.68 24.88
C VAL A 48 -34.60 -30.84 25.50
N GLU A 49 -35.31 -31.61 26.33
CA GLU A 49 -34.87 -32.86 26.92
C GLU A 49 -34.64 -33.94 25.87
N ALA A 50 -33.63 -34.76 26.12
CA ALA A 50 -33.30 -35.94 25.34
C ALA A 50 -34.38 -37.03 25.47
N LYS A 51 -34.73 -37.67 24.35
CA LYS A 51 -35.13 -39.09 24.34
C LYS A 51 -34.83 -39.74 22.99
N LYS A 52 -34.32 -40.96 23.13
CA LYS A 52 -33.76 -41.86 22.12
C LYS A 52 -34.88 -42.52 21.31
N ASP A 53 -34.62 -42.79 20.03
CA ASP A 53 -34.60 -44.14 19.44
C ASP A 53 -34.88 -44.14 17.93
N ALA A 54 -34.19 -45.10 17.28
CA ALA A 54 -34.46 -45.73 15.99
C ALA A 54 -34.10 -45.02 14.67
N ILE A 55 -33.11 -45.63 14.04
CA ILE A 55 -32.44 -45.43 12.75
C ILE A 55 -33.30 -45.94 11.60
N VAL A 56 -33.40 -45.19 10.48
CA VAL A 56 -33.42 -45.77 9.12
C VAL A 56 -32.57 -44.89 8.19
N VAL A 57 -31.66 -45.58 7.50
CA VAL A 57 -30.54 -45.09 6.71
C VAL A 57 -31.00 -44.50 5.37
N VAL A 58 -30.64 -43.24 5.11
CA VAL A 58 -30.35 -42.78 3.74
C VAL A 58 -28.88 -42.42 3.70
N LYS A 59 -28.13 -43.13 2.85
CA LYS A 59 -26.69 -43.00 2.65
C LYS A 59 -26.34 -41.54 2.29
N SER A 60 -25.69 -40.82 3.20
CA SER A 60 -24.91 -39.63 2.88
C SER A 60 -23.45 -39.90 3.21
N GLN A 61 -22.61 -39.66 2.20
CA GLN A 61 -21.17 -39.74 2.31
C GLN A 61 -20.67 -38.69 3.32
N PRO A 62 -19.67 -39.01 4.16
CA PRO A 62 -19.07 -38.00 5.03
C PRO A 62 -18.28 -37.03 4.16
N VAL A 63 -18.73 -35.77 4.09
CA VAL A 63 -17.88 -34.67 3.69
C VAL A 63 -16.88 -34.48 4.82
N GLU A 64 -15.73 -35.16 4.73
CA GLU A 64 -14.57 -34.86 5.54
C GLU A 64 -14.22 -33.38 5.34
N LEU A 65 -14.38 -32.59 6.40
CA LEU A 65 -13.77 -31.28 6.53
C LEU A 65 -12.25 -31.51 6.66
N LYS A 66 -11.58 -31.81 5.54
CA LYS A 66 -10.12 -31.83 5.49
C LYS A 66 -9.65 -30.39 5.61
N SER A 67 -9.21 -30.04 6.80
CA SER A 67 -8.23 -28.98 7.00
C SER A 67 -7.07 -29.24 6.04
N ASN A 68 -7.03 -28.52 4.92
CA ASN A 68 -5.83 -28.46 4.08
C ASN A 68 -4.78 -27.58 4.78
N LEU A 69 -4.35 -28.04 5.95
CA LEU A 69 -3.10 -27.66 6.57
C LEU A 69 -2.02 -28.60 6.01
N ALA A 70 -1.86 -28.54 4.69
CA ALA A 70 -0.79 -29.20 3.95
C ALA A 70 -0.37 -28.26 2.81
N ALA A 71 0.14 -27.10 3.19
CA ALA A 71 0.85 -26.19 2.31
C ALA A 71 2.08 -25.66 3.04
N GLU A 72 2.87 -26.57 3.60
CA GLU A 72 4.14 -26.27 4.25
C GLU A 72 5.18 -27.21 3.63
N LYS A 73 6.23 -26.57 3.08
CA LYS A 73 7.36 -27.10 2.29
C LYS A 73 7.21 -27.08 0.76
N SER A 74 7.09 -25.88 0.20
CA SER A 74 7.86 -25.54 -1.00
C SER A 74 9.05 -24.69 -0.57
N VAL A 75 10.19 -25.32 -0.30
CA VAL A 75 11.44 -24.58 -0.18
C VAL A 75 11.74 -24.01 -1.57
N GLY A 76 11.74 -22.69 -1.71
CA GLY A 76 12.45 -22.00 -2.81
C GLY A 76 11.65 -21.31 -3.92
N VAL A 77 10.34 -21.07 -3.78
CA VAL A 77 9.63 -20.17 -4.71
C VAL A 77 8.79 -19.18 -3.94
N CYS A 78 9.01 -17.88 -4.19
CA CYS A 78 8.24 -16.81 -3.58
C CYS A 78 6.77 -16.90 -4.01
N ARG A 79 5.90 -17.37 -3.10
CA ARG A 79 4.46 -17.43 -3.36
C ARG A 79 3.85 -16.03 -3.28
N LEU A 80 3.51 -15.48 -4.44
CA LEU A 80 2.94 -14.14 -4.59
C LEU A 80 1.40 -14.15 -4.67
N VAL A 81 0.75 -13.33 -3.86
CA VAL A 81 -0.72 -13.20 -3.82
C VAL A 81 -1.21 -11.77 -3.98
N SER A 82 -2.34 -11.61 -4.66
CA SER A 82 -3.05 -10.35 -4.86
C SER A 82 -3.44 -9.70 -3.54
N THR A 83 -3.20 -8.39 -3.43
CA THR A 83 -3.66 -7.58 -2.29
C THR A 83 -5.18 -7.34 -2.32
N LYS A 84 -5.86 -7.58 -3.46
CA LYS A 84 -7.31 -7.39 -3.62
C LYS A 84 -8.11 -8.52 -2.94
N ASP A 85 -7.69 -9.76 -3.16
CA ASP A 85 -8.50 -10.96 -2.88
C ASP A 85 -7.68 -12.19 -2.44
N GLY A 86 -6.34 -12.09 -2.38
CA GLY A 86 -5.47 -13.20 -2.01
C GLY A 86 -5.27 -14.26 -3.11
N SER A 87 -5.79 -14.04 -4.32
CA SER A 87 -5.55 -14.91 -5.47
C SER A 87 -4.06 -14.98 -5.84
N LEU A 88 -3.62 -16.11 -6.40
CA LEU A 88 -2.23 -16.26 -6.83
C LEU A 88 -1.93 -15.34 -8.02
N LEU A 89 -0.80 -14.63 -7.96
CA LEU A 89 -0.37 -13.80 -9.09
C LEU A 89 0.31 -14.67 -10.15
N PRO A 90 0.01 -14.46 -11.45
CA PRO A 90 0.60 -15.22 -12.55
C PRO A 90 2.04 -14.79 -12.88
N ILE A 91 2.83 -14.46 -11.85
CA ILE A 91 4.18 -13.93 -12.00
C ILE A 91 5.18 -15.09 -11.96
N LYS A 92 5.95 -15.23 -13.04
CA LYS A 92 6.87 -16.34 -13.26
C LYS A 92 8.23 -15.83 -13.73
N LEU A 93 9.26 -16.58 -13.36
CA LEU A 93 10.62 -16.42 -13.87
C LEU A 93 10.64 -16.50 -15.40
N THR A 94 11.45 -15.65 -16.00
CA THR A 94 11.71 -15.61 -17.44
C THR A 94 13.21 -15.47 -17.68
N ASP A 95 13.67 -15.88 -18.87
CA ASP A 95 15.09 -15.77 -19.23
C ASP A 95 15.59 -14.32 -19.29
N LYS A 96 14.66 -13.37 -19.45
CA LYS A 96 14.93 -11.94 -19.49
C LYS A 96 15.05 -11.29 -18.10
N ASP A 97 14.76 -12.03 -17.03
CA ASP A 97 14.87 -11.50 -15.68
C ASP A 97 16.34 -11.34 -15.25
N THR A 98 16.60 -10.24 -14.55
CA THR A 98 17.89 -9.95 -13.92
C THR A 98 18.20 -10.97 -12.81
N ALA A 99 19.46 -11.04 -12.39
CA ALA A 99 19.83 -11.89 -11.26
C ALA A 99 19.06 -11.49 -9.98
N GLU A 100 18.81 -10.19 -9.80
CA GLU A 100 18.06 -9.64 -8.67
C GLU A 100 16.58 -10.02 -8.70
N ALA A 101 15.94 -9.94 -9.87
CA ALA A 101 14.56 -10.39 -10.04
C ALA A 101 14.43 -11.89 -9.80
N LYS A 102 15.38 -12.69 -10.30
CA LYS A 102 15.41 -14.14 -10.06
C LYS A 102 15.52 -14.45 -8.57
N THR A 103 16.47 -13.81 -7.89
CA THR A 103 16.65 -13.94 -6.43
C THR A 103 15.36 -13.62 -5.67
N PHE A 104 14.68 -12.53 -6.03
CA PHE A 104 13.42 -12.17 -5.37
C PHE A 104 12.31 -13.18 -5.62
N LEU A 105 12.13 -13.65 -6.86
CA LEU A 105 11.10 -14.62 -7.20
C LEU A 105 11.34 -16.01 -6.58
N GLU A 106 12.58 -16.33 -6.21
CA GLU A 106 12.93 -17.56 -5.48
C GLU A 106 12.77 -17.39 -3.96
N THR A 107 13.13 -16.23 -3.41
CA THR A 107 13.33 -16.07 -1.94
C THR A 107 12.36 -15.11 -1.25
N CYS A 108 11.58 -14.33 -2.00
CA CYS A 108 10.85 -13.15 -1.55
C CYS A 108 11.71 -12.02 -0.94
N ILE A 109 13.04 -12.10 -1.06
CA ILE A 109 13.96 -11.12 -0.52
C ILE A 109 14.37 -10.17 -1.64
N ASN A 110 14.14 -8.87 -1.45
CA ASN A 110 14.57 -7.86 -2.42
C ASN A 110 16.05 -7.53 -2.19
N PRO A 111 16.96 -7.87 -3.12
CA PRO A 111 18.39 -7.63 -2.94
C PRO A 111 18.74 -6.13 -2.89
N TYR A 112 17.92 -5.28 -3.50
CA TYR A 112 18.14 -3.83 -3.50
C TYR A 112 17.95 -3.21 -2.11
N THR A 113 16.98 -3.69 -1.34
CA THR A 113 16.72 -3.21 0.02
C THR A 113 17.56 -3.93 1.06
N GLN A 114 17.94 -5.20 0.86
CA GLN A 114 18.88 -5.88 1.76
C GLN A 114 20.26 -5.20 1.80
N ALA A 115 20.69 -4.59 0.70
CA ALA A 115 21.91 -3.78 0.69
C ALA A 115 21.86 -2.63 1.71
N TYR A 116 20.68 -2.09 2.00
CA TYR A 116 20.47 -1.04 3.00
C TYR A 116 20.88 -1.47 4.42
N ALA A 117 20.71 -2.75 4.77
CA ALA A 117 21.08 -3.24 6.10
C ALA A 117 22.59 -3.15 6.38
N LYS A 118 23.41 -3.22 5.32
CA LYS A 118 24.86 -3.06 5.42
C LYS A 118 25.24 -1.58 5.46
N ASP A 119 24.69 -0.81 4.54
CA ASP A 119 24.87 0.64 4.46
C ASP A 119 23.65 1.26 3.75
N PRO A 120 22.92 2.18 4.40
CA PRO A 120 21.80 2.90 3.82
C PRO A 120 22.11 3.59 2.48
N ALA A 121 23.34 4.03 2.24
CA ALA A 121 23.73 4.67 0.98
C ALA A 121 23.70 3.69 -0.20
N LEU A 122 23.97 2.40 0.04
CA LEU A 122 23.99 1.36 -1.01
C LEU A 122 22.63 1.16 -1.65
N ILE A 123 21.53 1.48 -0.96
CA ILE A 123 20.22 1.45 -1.59
C ILE A 123 20.19 2.41 -2.78
N LEU A 124 20.88 3.56 -2.72
CA LEU A 124 20.89 4.57 -3.78
C LEU A 124 21.68 4.09 -5.01
N GLU A 125 22.81 3.43 -4.77
CA GLU A 125 23.64 2.82 -5.82
C GLU A 125 22.92 1.64 -6.48
N LYS A 126 22.42 0.71 -5.66
CA LYS A 126 21.75 -0.51 -6.10
C LYS A 126 20.41 -0.20 -6.76
N LYS A 127 19.67 0.80 -6.28
CA LYS A 127 18.42 1.25 -6.91
C LYS A 127 18.65 2.18 -8.10
N ALA A 128 19.85 2.36 -8.65
CA ALA A 128 20.07 3.30 -9.77
C ALA A 128 18.96 3.17 -10.83
N GLY A 129 18.19 4.25 -11.00
CA GLY A 129 16.99 4.27 -11.85
C GLY A 129 15.63 4.11 -11.14
N GLY A 130 15.53 3.65 -9.89
CA GLY A 130 14.28 3.46 -9.15
C GLY A 130 13.46 4.74 -8.97
N LYS A 131 14.11 5.87 -8.65
CA LYS A 131 13.45 7.20 -8.62
C LYS A 131 12.93 7.60 -10.00
N LYS A 132 13.71 7.31 -11.03
CA LYS A 132 13.40 7.60 -12.44
C LYS A 132 12.16 6.79 -12.87
N LEU A 133 12.16 5.49 -12.58
CA LEU A 133 11.04 4.57 -12.81
C LEU A 133 9.77 4.99 -12.05
N TYR A 134 9.90 5.34 -10.76
CA TYR A 134 8.79 5.86 -9.96
C TYR A 134 8.17 7.13 -10.55
N GLY A 135 9.01 8.03 -11.10
CA GLY A 135 8.55 9.24 -11.76
C GLY A 135 7.87 8.98 -13.11
N TYR A 136 8.50 8.22 -14.00
CA TYR A 136 7.99 8.02 -15.36
C TYR A 136 6.75 7.12 -15.43
N ASN A 137 6.58 6.20 -14.49
CA ASN A 137 5.44 5.30 -14.46
C ASN A 137 4.28 5.86 -13.63
N GLY A 138 4.18 7.18 -13.48
CA GLY A 138 3.00 7.85 -12.90
C GLY A 138 2.82 7.69 -11.39
N CYS A 139 3.69 6.96 -10.68
CA CYS A 139 3.58 6.79 -9.23
C CYS A 139 3.65 8.14 -8.50
N SER A 140 4.53 9.03 -8.97
CA SER A 140 4.71 10.38 -8.45
C SER A 140 3.47 11.27 -8.57
N GLY A 141 2.62 11.06 -9.58
CA GLY A 141 1.38 11.83 -9.74
C GLY A 141 0.41 11.62 -8.58
N CYS A 142 0.41 10.42 -8.00
CA CYS A 142 -0.53 10.06 -6.94
C CYS A 142 0.10 10.18 -5.56
N HIS A 143 1.32 9.65 -5.41
CA HIS A 143 2.04 9.54 -4.16
C HIS A 143 3.08 10.65 -3.94
N GLY A 144 3.14 11.65 -4.85
CA GLY A 144 4.07 12.77 -4.78
C GLY A 144 5.49 12.39 -5.21
N GLY A 145 6.25 13.35 -5.74
CA GLY A 145 7.60 13.12 -6.26
C GLY A 145 8.62 12.75 -5.17
N LYS A 146 8.35 13.15 -3.93
CA LYS A 146 9.15 12.91 -2.73
C LYS A 146 8.49 11.90 -1.77
N LEU A 147 7.51 11.12 -2.24
CA LEU A 147 6.77 10.11 -1.46
C LEU A 147 5.85 10.73 -0.38
N GLU A 148 5.50 12.00 -0.52
CA GLU A 148 4.73 12.81 0.42
C GLU A 148 3.23 12.54 0.39
N GLY A 149 2.72 11.93 -0.68
CA GLY A 149 1.28 11.78 -0.93
C GLY A 149 0.66 13.06 -1.51
N VAL A 150 -0.15 12.91 -2.56
CA VAL A 150 -0.91 14.03 -3.16
C VAL A 150 -2.39 13.66 -3.17
N MET A 151 -2.75 12.66 -3.97
CA MET A 151 -4.11 12.11 -4.02
C MET A 151 -4.19 10.72 -3.35
N ALA A 152 -3.05 10.03 -3.28
CA ALA A 152 -2.89 8.76 -2.61
C ALA A 152 -2.04 8.93 -1.35
N PRO A 153 -2.13 8.00 -0.38
CA PRO A 153 -1.40 8.09 0.88
C PRO A 153 0.11 8.29 0.73
N SER A 154 0.71 9.03 1.66
CA SER A 154 2.16 9.17 1.79
C SER A 154 2.85 7.80 1.88
N LEU A 155 3.97 7.65 1.16
CA LEU A 155 4.80 6.43 1.22
C LEU A 155 6.06 6.62 2.09
N SER A 156 6.38 7.85 2.48
CA SER A 156 7.55 8.17 3.33
C SER A 156 7.35 7.82 4.80
N LYS A 157 6.10 7.71 5.27
CA LYS A 157 5.75 7.36 6.66
C LYS A 157 6.34 8.27 7.73
N ARG A 158 6.62 9.54 7.39
CA ARG A 158 7.25 10.55 8.28
C ARG A 158 6.26 11.28 9.18
N GLY A 159 5.03 10.79 9.31
CA GLY A 159 3.94 11.53 9.95
C GLY A 159 3.29 12.56 9.03
N GLY A 160 2.23 13.19 9.54
CA GLY A 160 1.35 14.08 8.79
C GLY A 160 -0.09 14.03 9.32
N GLN A 161 -1.02 14.65 8.61
CA GLN A 161 -2.44 14.74 9.03
C GLN A 161 -3.31 13.62 8.44
N GLY A 162 -2.79 12.89 7.45
CA GLY A 162 -3.47 11.78 6.81
C GLY A 162 -3.49 10.52 7.68
N ALA A 163 -4.59 9.77 7.61
CA ALA A 163 -4.79 8.53 8.38
C ALA A 163 -3.73 7.43 8.15
N PHE A 164 -2.90 7.57 7.11
CA PHE A 164 -1.89 6.60 6.69
C PHE A 164 -0.49 7.21 6.60
N ASP A 165 -0.27 8.36 7.21
CA ASP A 165 1.02 9.05 7.19
C ASP A 165 2.05 8.44 8.16
N THR A 166 1.61 7.61 9.10
CA THR A 166 2.47 6.87 10.04
C THR A 166 2.43 5.36 9.84
N LYS A 167 1.49 4.85 9.03
CA LYS A 167 1.27 3.41 8.82
C LYS A 167 0.96 3.05 7.38
N TRP A 168 1.21 1.80 7.01
CA TRP A 168 0.78 1.28 5.71
C TRP A 168 -0.73 1.07 5.67
N VAL A 169 -1.36 1.40 4.54
CA VAL A 169 -2.78 1.11 4.31
C VAL A 169 -3.04 -0.39 4.41
N TYR A 170 -2.19 -1.17 3.75
CA TYR A 170 -2.20 -2.63 3.81
C TYR A 170 -1.00 -3.08 4.64
N ALA A 171 -1.25 -3.78 5.75
CA ALA A 171 -0.21 -4.17 6.71
C ALA A 171 0.96 -4.94 6.04
N LYS A 172 0.65 -5.82 5.08
CA LYS A 172 1.64 -6.59 4.30
C LYS A 172 2.70 -5.71 3.62
N ASN A 173 2.41 -4.44 3.32
CA ASN A 173 3.36 -3.50 2.70
C ASN A 173 4.49 -3.09 3.65
N SER A 174 4.49 -3.51 4.91
CA SER A 174 5.69 -3.42 5.75
C SER A 174 6.84 -4.29 5.22
N THR A 175 6.53 -5.37 4.50
CA THR A 175 7.52 -6.24 3.83
C THR A 175 7.68 -5.90 2.35
N ASP A 176 8.84 -6.21 1.75
CA ASP A 176 9.03 -6.01 0.31
C ASP A 176 8.20 -6.96 -0.54
N LYS A 177 7.98 -8.20 -0.08
CA LYS A 177 7.05 -9.13 -0.70
C LYS A 177 5.65 -8.52 -0.79
N GLY A 178 5.10 -8.05 0.33
CA GLY A 178 3.74 -7.51 0.34
C GLY A 178 3.61 -6.21 -0.45
N MET A 179 4.65 -5.37 -0.45
CA MET A 179 4.66 -4.17 -1.28
C MET A 179 4.79 -4.50 -2.77
N PHE A 180 5.59 -5.51 -3.15
CA PHE A 180 5.66 -6.02 -4.51
C PHE A 180 4.30 -6.53 -4.98
N GLU A 181 3.64 -7.37 -4.18
CA GLU A 181 2.30 -7.89 -4.48
C GLU A 181 1.28 -6.76 -4.70
N THR A 182 1.35 -5.73 -3.85
CA THR A 182 0.50 -4.54 -3.97
C THR A 182 0.78 -3.79 -5.27
N ILE A 183 2.03 -3.47 -5.59
CA ILE A 183 2.38 -2.75 -6.84
C ILE A 183 2.02 -3.61 -8.06
N ALA A 184 2.34 -4.89 -8.01
CA ALA A 184 2.14 -5.80 -9.12
C ALA A 184 0.66 -5.93 -9.50
N ALA A 185 -0.20 -6.16 -8.52
CA ALA A 185 -1.62 -6.46 -8.73
C ALA A 185 -2.55 -5.25 -8.62
N GLY A 186 -2.05 -4.10 -8.15
CA GLY A 186 -2.89 -2.96 -7.80
C GLY A 186 -3.73 -3.20 -6.54
N THR A 187 -4.55 -2.23 -6.16
CA THR A 187 -5.44 -2.31 -4.98
C THR A 187 -6.76 -1.60 -5.23
N PRO A 188 -7.85 -1.97 -4.52
CA PRO A 188 -9.13 -1.25 -4.64
C PRO A 188 -9.10 0.12 -3.96
N GLY A 189 -8.05 0.39 -3.16
CA GLY A 189 -7.97 1.57 -2.32
C GLY A 189 -8.89 1.51 -1.10
N VAL A 190 -8.81 2.56 -0.28
CA VAL A 190 -9.57 2.68 0.98
C VAL A 190 -10.44 3.94 1.03
N SER A 191 -10.41 4.76 -0.03
CA SER A 191 -11.09 6.06 -0.09
C SER A 191 -11.60 6.37 -1.50
N GLY A 192 -12.02 5.33 -2.24
CA GLY A 192 -12.55 5.44 -3.61
C GLY A 192 -11.51 5.56 -4.72
N GLY A 193 -10.24 5.88 -4.41
CA GLY A 193 -9.14 5.87 -5.37
C GLY A 193 -8.52 4.47 -5.53
N ILE A 194 -8.51 3.94 -6.74
CA ILE A 194 -7.87 2.65 -7.05
C ILE A 194 -6.37 2.83 -7.33
N MET A 195 -5.57 1.81 -6.99
CA MET A 195 -4.20 1.71 -7.52
C MET A 195 -4.21 0.72 -8.69
N PRO A 196 -3.79 1.12 -9.90
CA PRO A 196 -3.80 0.22 -11.05
C PRO A 196 -2.81 -0.93 -10.87
N THR A 197 -3.03 -1.99 -11.63
CA THR A 197 -2.09 -3.10 -11.81
C THR A 197 -0.86 -2.60 -12.57
N TRP A 198 0.35 -2.96 -12.15
CA TRP A 198 1.57 -2.51 -12.84
C TRP A 198 2.42 -3.62 -13.42
N HIS A 199 2.38 -4.85 -12.92
CA HIS A 199 3.31 -5.88 -13.40
C HIS A 199 2.89 -6.41 -14.78
N LYS A 200 3.83 -6.46 -15.73
CA LYS A 200 3.58 -6.82 -17.15
C LYS A 200 2.95 -8.21 -17.38
N GLN A 201 3.12 -9.13 -16.43
CA GLN A 201 2.52 -10.48 -16.51
C GLN A 201 1.12 -10.55 -15.85
N VAL A 202 0.66 -9.48 -15.20
CA VAL A 202 -0.67 -9.44 -14.58
C VAL A 202 -1.62 -8.73 -15.54
N GLU A 203 -2.76 -9.38 -15.82
CA GLU A 203 -3.76 -8.85 -16.74
C GLU A 203 -4.29 -7.48 -16.30
N GLY A 204 -4.53 -6.60 -17.28
CA GLY A 204 -5.00 -5.24 -17.03
C GLY A 204 -3.94 -4.32 -16.43
N HIS A 205 -2.65 -4.62 -16.63
CA HIS A 205 -1.57 -3.72 -16.23
C HIS A 205 -1.65 -2.37 -16.97
N ALA A 206 -1.24 -1.30 -16.29
CA ALA A 206 -1.17 0.03 -16.87
C ALA A 206 0.03 0.17 -17.81
N GLY A 207 -0.20 0.81 -18.97
CA GLY A 207 0.82 1.04 -19.99
C GLY A 207 1.46 -0.27 -20.48
N ASP A 208 2.77 -0.24 -20.76
CA ASP A 208 3.54 -1.42 -21.14
C ASP A 208 3.79 -2.40 -19.98
N GLY A 209 3.40 -2.01 -18.76
CA GLY A 209 3.68 -2.74 -17.54
C GLY A 209 5.15 -2.65 -17.12
N LEU A 210 5.40 -3.08 -15.89
CA LEU A 210 6.71 -3.11 -15.27
C LEU A 210 7.19 -4.55 -15.14
N SER A 211 8.49 -4.75 -15.34
CA SER A 211 9.16 -5.99 -14.97
C SER A 211 9.29 -6.12 -13.45
N THR A 212 9.56 -7.35 -12.99
CA THR A 212 9.92 -7.63 -11.59
C THR A 212 11.04 -6.72 -11.11
N ASP A 213 12.13 -6.64 -11.87
CA ASP A 213 13.31 -5.85 -11.55
C ASP A 213 13.00 -4.35 -11.34
N GLU A 214 12.19 -3.77 -12.22
CA GLU A 214 11.80 -2.37 -12.14
C GLU A 214 10.95 -2.09 -10.90
N ILE A 215 10.01 -2.97 -10.57
CA ILE A 215 9.22 -2.86 -9.34
C ILE A 215 10.14 -2.96 -8.11
N LEU A 216 11.12 -3.87 -8.09
CA LEU A 216 12.05 -4.01 -6.97
C LEU A 216 12.91 -2.76 -6.76
N LYS A 217 13.35 -2.11 -7.84
CA LYS A 217 14.06 -0.82 -7.79
C LYS A 217 13.16 0.32 -7.30
N ILE A 218 11.89 0.35 -7.70
CA ILE A 218 10.90 1.31 -7.20
C ILE A 218 10.67 1.10 -5.69
N ILE A 219 10.53 -0.16 -5.25
CA ILE A 219 10.41 -0.50 -3.83
C ILE A 219 11.61 0.01 -3.05
N ALA A 220 12.83 -0.22 -3.54
CA ALA A 220 14.04 0.30 -2.91
C ALA A 220 14.04 1.85 -2.84
N TYR A 221 13.51 2.53 -3.85
CA TYR A 221 13.30 3.99 -3.78
C TYR A 221 12.31 4.36 -2.68
N ILE A 222 11.17 3.68 -2.59
CA ILE A 222 10.17 3.92 -1.54
C ILE A 222 10.78 3.72 -0.15
N ARG A 223 11.48 2.59 0.07
CA ARG A 223 12.12 2.27 1.36
C ARG A 223 13.19 3.29 1.75
N SER A 224 13.95 3.83 0.79
CA SER A 224 14.94 4.86 1.08
C SER A 224 14.34 6.17 1.60
N GLY A 225 13.06 6.43 1.31
CA GLY A 225 12.33 7.59 1.81
C GLY A 225 11.60 7.35 3.12
N TYR A 226 11.60 6.11 3.63
CA TYR A 226 10.96 5.78 4.90
C TYR A 226 11.60 6.58 6.03
N GLY A 227 10.79 7.28 6.80
CA GLY A 227 11.21 7.96 8.02
C GLY A 227 10.21 7.82 9.15
N GLY A 228 9.44 6.73 9.17
CA GLY A 228 8.68 6.32 10.34
C GLY A 228 9.61 5.76 11.42
N ASP A 229 9.08 5.65 12.63
CA ASP A 229 9.76 5.13 13.84
C ASP A 229 9.52 3.62 14.07
N GLY A 230 8.69 2.99 13.24
CA GLY A 230 8.40 1.56 13.31
C GLY A 230 9.51 0.65 12.78
N ASP A 231 9.33 -0.66 13.02
CA ASP A 231 10.26 -1.68 12.55
C ASP A 231 10.37 -1.71 11.02
N LYS A 232 11.61 -1.90 10.55
CA LYS A 232 11.92 -2.04 9.12
C LYS A 232 11.78 -3.50 8.69
N ASP A 233 10.56 -4.01 8.72
CA ASP A 233 10.25 -5.45 8.46
C ASP A 233 10.87 -5.97 7.16
N TRP A 234 11.03 -5.12 6.14
CA TRP A 234 11.68 -5.47 4.88
C TRP A 234 13.17 -5.83 4.99
N LEU A 235 13.83 -5.45 6.08
CA LEU A 235 15.22 -5.84 6.38
C LEU A 235 15.29 -7.13 7.20
N ASN A 236 14.22 -7.48 7.93
CA ASN A 236 14.20 -8.57 8.91
C ASN A 236 13.65 -9.89 8.34
N VAL A 237 13.55 -10.00 7.01
CA VAL A 237 12.99 -11.18 6.35
C VAL A 237 14.06 -12.27 6.29
N LYS A 238 13.87 -13.34 7.06
CA LYS A 238 14.57 -14.62 6.84
C LYS A 238 13.96 -15.26 5.59
N SER A 239 14.77 -15.91 4.76
CA SER A 239 14.28 -16.67 3.60
C SER A 239 13.13 -17.58 4.03
N GLN A 240 11.95 -17.40 3.40
CA GLN A 240 10.74 -18.18 3.71
C GLN A 240 10.82 -19.58 3.10
#